data_AF-A0A015MZ65-F1
#
_entry.id   AF-A0A015MZ65-F1
#
_cell.length_a   1.000
_cell.length_b   1.000
_cell.length_c   1.000
_cell.angle_alpha   90.00
_cell.angle_beta   90.00
_cell.angle_gamma   90.00
#
_symmetry.space_group_name_H-M   'P 1'
#
loop_
_entity.id
_entity.type
_entity.pdbx_description
1 polymer ?
#
loop_
_entity_poly.entity_id
_entity_poly.type
_entity_poly.pdbx_seq_one_letter_code
_entity_poly.pdbx_strand_id
1 'polypeptide(L)'
;MQKDFIESIGKEVSKGTVRRTRYEMGTIDVQKTSHKRKIRLFWARESRFWTINDWKKFVWSDESRFTLFQSDKKIHVWQPSKRKSCCKLPCSDHKTW
;
A
#
# COMPACT_ATOMS: atom_id res chain seq x y z
N MET A 1 -15.82 3.08 9.43
CA MET A 1 -16.09 4.04 8.33
C MET A 1 -17.57 4.36 8.16
N GLN A 2 -18.43 3.46 7.64
CA GLN A 2 -19.88 3.77 7.58
C GLN A 2 -20.48 3.93 8.99
N LYS A 3 -20.05 3.09 9.94
CA LYS A 3 -20.41 3.19 11.36
C LYS A 3 -19.99 4.53 11.97
N ASP A 4 -18.76 4.97 11.73
CA ASP A 4 -18.21 6.24 12.21
C ASP A 4 -19.00 7.45 11.64
N PHE A 5 -19.45 7.36 10.39
CA PHE A 5 -20.30 8.39 9.78
C PHE A 5 -21.70 8.41 10.42
N ILE A 6 -22.29 7.24 10.68
CA ILE A 6 -23.57 7.11 11.39
C ILE A 6 -23.46 7.66 12.83
N GLU A 7 -22.38 7.37 13.53
CA GLU A 7 -22.11 7.87 14.89
C GLU A 7 -21.97 9.40 14.92
N SER A 8 -21.34 9.99 13.89
CA SER A 8 -21.14 11.45 13.81
C SER A 8 -22.39 12.25 13.42
N ILE A 9 -23.29 11.68 12.61
CA ILE A 9 -24.44 12.41 12.01
C ILE A 9 -25.78 11.91 12.57
N GLY A 10 -25.80 10.77 13.26
CA GLY A 10 -26.99 10.17 13.86
C GLY A 10 -28.00 9.64 12.85
N LYS A 11 -27.64 9.52 11.57
CA LYS A 11 -28.51 9.05 10.49
C LYS A 11 -27.92 7.84 9.79
N GLU A 12 -28.78 6.89 9.45
CA GLU A 12 -28.39 5.76 8.61
C GLU A 12 -28.21 6.24 7.17
N VAL A 13 -27.00 6.08 6.64
CA VAL A 13 -26.63 6.56 5.30
C VAL A 13 -26.08 5.41 4.47
N SER A 14 -26.43 5.37 3.19
CA SER A 14 -25.94 4.36 2.26
C SER A 14 -24.41 4.47 2.05
N LYS A 15 -23.76 3.34 1.77
CA LYS A 15 -22.31 3.30 1.42
C LYS A 15 -21.97 4.20 0.24
N GLY A 16 -22.88 4.35 -0.73
CA GLY A 16 -22.67 5.19 -1.92
C GLY A 16 -22.65 6.67 -1.60
N THR A 17 -23.50 7.13 -0.68
CA THR A 17 -23.49 8.52 -0.20
C THR A 17 -22.21 8.83 0.57
N VAL A 18 -21.76 7.94 1.46
CA VAL A 18 -20.48 8.10 2.18
C VAL A 18 -19.28 8.18 1.24
N ARG A 19 -19.28 7.41 0.13
CA ARG A 19 -18.21 7.50 -0.87
C ARG A 19 -18.22 8.84 -1.61
N ARG A 20 -19.38 9.30 -2.08
CA ARG A 20 -19.51 10.57 -2.81
C ARG A 20 -19.05 11.75 -1.98
N THR A 21 -19.51 11.85 -0.74
CA THR A 21 -19.11 12.94 0.16
C THR A 21 -17.60 12.96 0.39
N ARG A 22 -16.96 11.79 0.54
CA ARG A 22 -15.50 11.74 0.70
C ARG A 22 -14.75 12.21 -0.55
N TYR A 23 -15.24 11.87 -1.75
CA TYR A 23 -14.68 12.36 -3.01
C TYR A 23 -14.83 13.88 -3.13
N GLU A 24 -16.01 14.41 -2.80
CA GLU A 24 -16.29 15.86 -2.78
C GLU A 24 -15.38 16.60 -1.78
N MET A 25 -15.09 15.99 -0.63
CA MET A 25 -14.15 16.50 0.37
C MET A 25 -12.67 16.31 -0.02
N GLY A 26 -12.37 15.73 -1.18
CA GLY A 26 -11.00 15.52 -1.65
C GLY A 26 -10.21 14.46 -0.87
N THR A 27 -10.89 13.60 -0.11
CA THR A 27 -10.22 12.63 0.77
C THR A 27 -9.93 11.32 0.04
N ILE A 28 -8.65 11.01 -0.17
CA ILE A 28 -8.24 9.74 -0.79
C ILE A 28 -8.22 8.62 0.26
N ASP A 29 -8.75 7.46 -0.09
CA ASP A 29 -8.61 6.24 0.71
C ASP A 29 -7.21 5.66 0.59
N VAL A 30 -6.32 6.05 1.49
CA VAL A 30 -5.00 5.41 1.63
C VAL A 30 -5.12 4.24 2.59
N GLN A 31 -4.86 3.04 2.09
CA GLN A 31 -4.77 1.84 2.92
C GLN A 31 -3.52 1.94 3.81
N LYS A 32 -3.70 2.38 5.06
CA LYS A 32 -2.62 2.43 6.04
C LYS A 32 -2.36 1.02 6.58
N THR A 33 -1.20 0.45 6.26
CA THR A 33 -0.77 -0.86 6.80
C THR A 33 -0.45 -0.73 8.31
N SER A 34 -1.46 -1.07 9.11
CA SER A 34 -1.50 -0.92 10.58
C SER A 34 -0.52 -1.83 11.33
N HIS A 35 -0.15 -2.98 10.76
CA HIS A 35 0.36 -4.14 11.50
C HIS A 35 1.59 -3.88 12.39
N LYS A 36 2.45 -2.91 12.07
CA LYS A 36 3.66 -2.62 12.86
C LYS A 36 3.72 -1.18 13.39
N ARG A 37 2.60 -0.46 13.41
CA ARG A 37 2.58 0.97 13.81
C ARG A 37 3.02 1.17 15.26
N LYS A 38 2.52 0.36 16.19
CA LYS A 38 2.81 0.51 17.63
C LYS A 38 4.29 0.25 17.95
N ILE A 39 4.85 -0.84 17.41
CA ILE A 39 6.25 -1.22 17.62
C ILE A 39 7.19 -0.15 17.06
N ARG A 40 6.94 0.32 15.83
CA ARG A 40 7.74 1.41 15.23
C ARG A 40 7.64 2.71 16.03
N LEU A 41 6.45 3.05 16.55
CA LEU A 41 6.27 4.25 17.36
C LEU A 41 6.99 4.16 18.70
N PHE A 42 6.93 3.00 19.36
CA PHE A 42 7.64 2.75 20.62
C PHE A 42 9.16 2.91 20.40
N TRP A 43 9.70 2.21 19.41
CA TRP A 43 11.13 2.26 19.08
C TRP A 43 11.59 3.67 18.71
N ALA A 44 10.82 4.39 17.89
CA ALA A 44 11.13 5.78 17.54
C ALA A 44 11.12 6.75 18.73
N ARG A 45 10.26 6.51 19.74
CA ARG A 45 10.23 7.33 20.96
C ARG A 45 11.45 7.10 21.83
N GLU A 46 11.84 5.84 21.99
CA GLU A 46 13.02 5.44 22.77
C GLU A 46 14.32 5.93 22.13
N SER A 47 14.41 5.81 20.79
CA SER A 47 15.57 6.26 20.02
C SER A 47 15.61 7.76 19.71
N ARG A 48 14.61 8.55 20.15
CA ARG A 48 14.50 9.99 19.83
C ARG A 48 15.70 10.81 20.33
N PHE A 49 16.25 10.44 21.47
CA PHE A 49 17.31 11.19 22.15
C PHE A 49 18.68 10.48 22.08
N TRP A 50 18.82 9.51 21.18
CA TRP A 50 20.07 8.79 21.02
C TRP A 50 21.18 9.69 20.48
N THR A 51 22.36 9.58 21.08
CA THR A 51 23.55 10.30 20.64
C THR A 51 24.29 9.53 19.54
N ILE A 52 25.24 10.18 18.86
CA ILE A 52 26.08 9.53 17.84
C ILE A 52 26.79 8.29 18.41
N ASN A 53 27.21 8.32 19.67
CA ASN A 53 27.87 7.18 20.29
C ASN A 53 26.92 6.01 20.55
N ASP A 54 25.63 6.27 20.73
CA ASP A 54 24.61 5.23 20.87
C ASP A 54 24.32 4.57 19.52
N TRP A 55 24.24 5.36 18.45
CA TRP A 55 24.10 4.82 17.09
C TRP A 55 25.29 3.95 16.68
N LYS A 56 26.52 4.29 17.11
CA LYS A 56 27.73 3.51 16.84
C LYS A 56 27.73 2.10 17.46
N LYS A 57 26.89 1.85 18.46
CA LYS A 57 26.75 0.51 19.07
C LYS A 57 25.96 -0.44 18.19
N PHE A 58 25.19 0.07 17.22
CA PHE A 58 24.36 -0.73 16.34
C PHE A 58 25.09 -1.06 15.04
N VAL A 59 25.14 -2.34 14.70
CA VAL A 59 25.55 -2.82 13.37
C VAL A 59 24.29 -3.18 12.61
N TRP A 60 24.09 -2.53 11.47
CA TRP A 60 22.96 -2.81 10.58
C TRP A 60 23.35 -3.88 9.56
N SER A 61 22.48 -4.85 9.33
CA SER A 61 22.54 -5.75 8.19
C SER A 61 21.22 -5.69 7.43
N ASP A 62 21.31 -5.69 6.11
CA ASP A 62 20.17 -5.83 5.22
C ASP A 62 20.59 -6.62 3.98
N GLU A 63 19.64 -7.32 3.39
CA GLU A 63 19.84 -8.07 2.16
C GLU A 63 19.16 -7.33 1.02
N SER A 64 19.96 -6.85 0.07
CA SER A 64 19.45 -6.23 -1.15
C SER A 64 19.49 -7.22 -2.31
N ARG A 65 18.39 -7.29 -3.06
CA ARG A 65 18.31 -8.12 -4.27
C ARG A 65 18.74 -7.33 -5.50
N PHE A 66 19.74 -7.82 -6.22
CA PHE A 66 20.15 -7.30 -7.52
C PHE A 66 19.72 -8.28 -8.62
N THR A 67 18.84 -7.84 -9.52
CA THR A 67 18.33 -8.67 -10.62
C THR A 67 18.71 -8.08 -11.97
N LEU A 68 19.26 -8.91 -12.86
CA LEU A 68 19.58 -8.51 -14.24
C LEU A 68 18.34 -8.17 -15.07
N PHE A 69 17.21 -8.85 -14.81
CA PHE A 69 15.92 -8.57 -15.44
C PHE A 69 14.84 -8.49 -14.35
N GLN A 70 13.93 -7.53 -14.46
CA GLN A 70 12.91 -7.29 -13.44
C GLN A 70 11.79 -8.33 -13.53
N SER A 71 11.78 -9.29 -12.60
CA SER A 71 10.78 -10.38 -12.57
C SER A 71 9.44 -10.01 -11.93
N ASP A 72 9.41 -8.99 -11.07
CA ASP A 72 8.30 -8.81 -10.12
C ASP A 72 7.34 -7.68 -10.51
N LYS A 73 7.48 -7.13 -11.72
CA LYS A 73 6.61 -6.06 -12.16
C LYS A 73 5.26 -6.62 -12.57
N LYS A 74 4.21 -6.22 -11.84
CA LYS A 74 2.84 -6.40 -12.29
C LYS A 74 2.60 -5.53 -13.52
N ILE A 75 2.34 -6.17 -14.66
CA ILE A 75 1.97 -5.47 -15.89
C ILE A 75 0.47 -5.13 -15.80
N HIS A 76 0.14 -3.85 -15.88
CA HIS A 76 -1.24 -3.39 -15.98
C HIS A 76 -1.62 -3.30 -17.46
N VAL A 77 -2.57 -4.13 -17.90
CA VAL A 77 -3.10 -4.10 -19.27
C VAL A 77 -4.49 -3.48 -19.23
N TRP A 78 -4.71 -2.41 -19.99
CA TRP A 78 -6.03 -1.79 -20.14
C TRP A 78 -6.79 -2.51 -21.27
N GLN A 79 -7.87 -3.20 -20.93
CA GLN A 79 -8.79 -3.79 -21.91
C GLN A 79 -10.10 -2.98 -21.93
N PRO A 80 -10.51 -2.42 -23.09
CA PRO A 80 -11.83 -1.82 -23.24
C PRO A 80 -12.91 -2.89 -22.98
N SER A 81 -13.93 -2.57 -22.19
CA SER A 81 -14.94 -3.51 -21.66
C SER A 81 -15.83 -4.21 -22.69
N LYS A 82 -15.59 -4.00 -24.00
CA LYS A 82 -16.38 -4.54 -25.10
C LYS A 82 -15.53 -5.46 -25.98
N ARG A 83 -15.12 -6.61 -25.46
CA ARG A 83 -14.79 -7.87 -26.17
C ARG A 83 -14.31 -8.92 -25.17
N LYS A 84 -15.25 -9.69 -24.63
CA LYS A 84 -14.96 -10.93 -23.88
C LYS A 84 -14.67 -12.06 -24.87
N SER A 85 -13.54 -12.02 -25.58
CA SER A 85 -13.04 -13.19 -26.31
C SER A 85 -11.62 -12.95 -26.77
N CYS A 86 -10.73 -13.89 -26.40
CA CYS A 86 -9.30 -13.95 -26.72
C CYS A 86 -8.51 -12.73 -26.25
N CYS A 87 -7.57 -12.81 -25.33
CA CYS A 87 -6.44 -13.74 -25.38
C CYS A 87 -6.03 -14.08 -23.95
N LYS A 88 -5.78 -15.36 -23.70
CA LYS A 88 -4.87 -15.72 -22.61
C LYS A 88 -3.46 -15.37 -23.10
N LEU A 89 -2.83 -14.44 -22.38
CA LEU A 89 -1.39 -14.09 -22.38
C LEU A 89 -0.84 -13.19 -23.51
N PRO A 90 0.19 -12.39 -23.18
CA PRO A 90 1.47 -12.39 -23.88
C PRO A 90 2.49 -13.16 -23.02
N CYS A 91 2.97 -14.30 -23.54
CA CYS A 91 4.27 -14.41 -24.21
C CYS A 91 5.43 -14.36 -23.20
N SER A 92 5.73 -15.53 -22.65
CA SER A 92 7.03 -15.82 -22.08
C SER A 92 8.08 -15.53 -23.14
N ASP A 93 9.00 -14.61 -22.89
CA ASP A 93 10.20 -14.46 -23.70
C ASP A 93 10.94 -15.81 -23.67
N HIS A 94 11.00 -16.46 -24.82
CA HIS A 94 11.94 -17.56 -25.05
C HIS A 94 13.35 -17.02 -24.80
N LYS A 95 13.96 -17.42 -23.69
CA LYS A 95 15.42 -17.46 -23.58
C LYS A 95 15.83 -18.92 -23.47
N THR A 96 16.22 -19.44 -24.62
CA THR A 96 17.04 -20.64 -24.79
C THR A 96 18.31 -20.50 -23.97
N TRP A 97 18.58 -21.49 -23.13
CA TRP A 97 19.92 -21.99 -22.86
C TRP A 97 19.94 -23.45 -23.31
#